data_AF-A0A177AS88-F1
#
_entry.id   AF-A0A177AS88-F1
#
_cell.length_a   1.000
_cell.length_b   1.000
_cell.length_c   1.000
_cell.angle_alpha   90.00
_cell.angle_beta   90.00
_cell.angle_gamma   90.00
#
_symmetry.space_group_name_H-M   'P 1'
#
loop_
_entity.id
_entity.type
_entity.pdbx_description
1 polymer ?
#
loop_
_entity_poly.entity_id
_entity_poly.type
_entity_poly.pdbx_seq_one_letter_code
_entity_poly.pdbx_strand_id
1 'polypeptide(L)'
;MFRSDDIYDNEILNNIGAVPVHTIKQNNDDTFRPETSVIVSEYINNIYESPQVLKLNQEYANFFEVVSEKVKLHVTMTNIAYIASMLTYKERTDDIPHWAREKYNTTDTYQNIIHSLAEIDYNLKYVNAIVARHHHGHVHESS
;
A
#
# COMPACT_ATOMS: atom_id res chain seq x y z
N MET A 1 1.55 -45.13 1.72
CA MET A 1 1.32 -45.16 3.18
C MET A 1 2.44 -44.33 3.80
N PHE A 2 2.22 -43.02 3.95
CA PHE A 2 3.20 -42.13 4.58
C PHE A 2 3.08 -42.29 6.10
N ARG A 3 4.20 -42.58 6.76
CA ARG A 3 4.28 -42.77 8.21
C ARG A 3 4.17 -41.42 8.91
N SER A 4 3.35 -41.43 9.95
CA SER A 4 2.96 -40.32 10.82
C SER A 4 4.00 -40.08 11.92
N ASP A 5 5.28 -39.90 11.58
CA ASP A 5 6.36 -39.82 12.58
C ASP A 5 7.18 -38.53 12.49
N ASP A 6 6.57 -37.41 12.08
CA ASP A 6 7.13 -36.08 12.37
C ASP A 6 6.62 -35.63 13.74
N ILE A 7 7.17 -36.27 14.78
CA ILE A 7 7.07 -35.82 16.16
C ILE A 7 7.87 -34.52 16.24
N TYR A 8 7.20 -33.39 16.08
CA TYR A 8 7.72 -32.14 16.63
C TYR A 8 7.80 -32.34 18.15
N ASP A 9 9.02 -32.36 18.68
CA ASP A 9 9.30 -32.43 20.11
C ASP A 9 8.48 -31.37 20.84
N ASN A 10 7.44 -31.81 21.57
CA ASN A 10 6.62 -30.98 22.43
C ASN A 10 7.44 -30.22 23.50
N GLU A 11 8.70 -30.61 23.73
CA GLU A 11 9.62 -29.92 24.63
C GLU A 11 10.16 -28.59 24.08
N ILE A 12 10.26 -28.42 22.76
CA ILE A 12 10.75 -27.16 22.16
C ILE A 12 9.68 -26.07 22.25
N LEU A 13 8.40 -26.43 22.11
CA LEU A 13 7.28 -25.50 22.25
C LEU A 13 7.06 -25.04 23.70
N ASN A 14 7.45 -25.83 24.69
CA ASN A 14 7.25 -25.54 26.11
C ASN A 14 8.38 -24.70 26.75
N ASN A 15 9.47 -24.41 26.01
CA ASN A 15 10.63 -23.66 26.51
C ASN A 15 10.79 -22.26 25.86
N ILE A 16 9.79 -21.77 25.12
CA ILE A 16 9.79 -20.41 24.60
C ILE A 16 9.31 -19.49 25.72
N GLY A 17 10.25 -18.90 26.47
CA GLY A 17 9.93 -17.84 27.44
C GLY A 17 9.23 -16.66 26.75
N ALA A 18 8.28 -16.03 27.43
CA ALA A 18 7.58 -14.87 26.89
C ALA A 18 8.59 -13.75 26.55
N VAL A 19 8.64 -13.35 25.28
CA VAL A 19 9.43 -12.20 24.84
C VAL A 19 8.53 -10.96 24.89
N PRO A 20 8.88 -9.93 25.68
CA PRO A 20 8.07 -8.72 25.74
C PRO A 20 8.11 -8.00 24.39
N VAL A 21 6.93 -7.63 23.89
CA VAL A 21 6.76 -6.79 22.71
C VAL A 21 6.26 -5.43 23.18
N HIS A 22 7.05 -4.39 22.93
CA HIS A 22 6.67 -3.01 23.21
C HIS A 22 6.02 -2.41 21.97
N THR A 23 4.86 -1.76 22.15
CA THR A 23 4.14 -1.09 21.08
C THR A 23 3.72 0.30 21.53
N ILE A 24 3.83 1.29 20.63
CA ILE A 24 3.21 2.60 20.83
C ILE A 24 1.76 2.52 20.31
N LYS A 25 0.85 3.35 20.85
CA LYS A 25 -0.50 3.45 20.29
C LYS A 25 -0.39 3.89 18.82
N GLN A 26 -1.01 3.14 17.91
CA GLN A 26 -0.92 3.33 16.45
C GLN A 26 -1.17 4.75 15.92
N ASN A 27 -1.86 5.61 16.68
CA ASN A 27 -2.13 7.00 16.25
C ASN A 27 -0.96 7.96 16.55
N ASN A 28 0.04 7.51 17.31
CA ASN A 28 1.19 8.30 17.75
C ASN A 28 2.51 7.62 17.37
N ASP A 29 2.49 6.68 16.42
CA ASP A 29 3.67 5.94 15.98
C ASP A 29 4.08 6.43 14.59
N ASP A 30 4.74 7.59 14.55
CA ASP A 30 5.30 8.16 13.31
C ASP A 30 6.55 7.42 12.82
N THR A 31 7.07 6.48 13.61
CA THR A 31 8.18 5.59 13.20
C THR A 31 7.71 4.60 12.14
N PHE A 32 6.54 3.99 12.35
CA PHE A 32 5.96 3.03 11.40
C PHE A 32 4.83 3.62 10.54
N ARG A 33 4.30 4.80 10.91
CA ARG A 33 3.21 5.48 10.20
C ARG A 33 3.57 6.95 9.95
N PRO A 34 4.43 7.23 8.96
CA PRO A 34 4.95 8.58 8.73
C PRO A 34 3.82 9.59 8.49
N GLU A 35 2.67 9.15 7.98
CA GLU A 35 1.51 9.99 7.69
C GLU A 35 0.84 10.54 8.95
N THR A 36 1.14 10.01 10.14
CA THR A 36 0.67 10.60 11.41
C THR A 36 1.50 11.81 11.83
N SER A 37 2.68 12.03 11.22
CA SER A 37 3.46 13.25 11.40
C SER A 37 2.80 14.41 10.66
N VAL A 38 2.63 15.55 11.35
CA VAL A 38 2.06 16.76 10.76
C VAL A 38 2.84 17.18 9.51
N ILE A 39 4.18 17.17 9.58
CA ILE A 39 5.07 17.60 8.49
C ILE A 39 4.88 16.73 7.25
N VAL A 40 4.83 15.40 7.44
CA VAL A 40 4.64 14.46 6.33
C VAL A 40 3.22 14.54 5.77
N SER A 41 2.22 14.67 6.64
CA SER A 41 0.83 14.79 6.20
C SER A 41 0.59 16.05 5.36
N GLU A 42 1.17 17.20 5.74
CA GLU A 42 1.14 18.43 4.95
C GLU A 42 1.87 18.26 3.61
N TYR A 43 3.03 17.61 3.62
CA TYR A 43 3.75 17.30 2.39
C TYR A 43 2.92 16.44 1.43
N ILE A 44 2.31 15.36 1.92
CA ILE A 44 1.46 14.46 1.10
C ILE A 44 0.25 15.22 0.55
N ASN A 45 -0.40 16.07 1.34
CA ASN A 45 -1.52 16.89 0.89
C ASN A 45 -1.10 17.84 -0.25
N ASN A 46 0.06 18.48 -0.13
CA ASN A 46 0.61 19.34 -1.19
C ASN A 46 0.93 18.56 -2.48
N ILE A 47 1.33 17.29 -2.37
CA ILE A 47 1.54 16.43 -3.54
C ILE A 47 0.24 16.18 -4.29
N TYR A 48 -0.89 15.97 -3.61
CA TYR A 48 -2.17 15.75 -4.27
C TYR A 48 -2.66 16.96 -5.08
N GLU A 49 -2.28 18.16 -4.67
CA GLU A 49 -2.58 19.41 -5.39
C GLU A 49 -1.52 19.75 -6.45
N SER A 50 -0.47 18.93 -6.59
CA SER A 50 0.63 19.22 -7.50
C SER A 50 0.20 19.14 -8.98
N PRO A 51 0.82 19.94 -9.87
CA PRO A 51 0.56 19.86 -11.32
C PRO A 51 0.75 18.47 -11.92
N GLN A 52 1.63 17.66 -11.32
CA GLN A 52 1.90 16.29 -11.77
C GLN A 52 0.70 15.37 -11.52
N VAL A 53 0.12 15.39 -10.31
CA VAL A 53 -1.08 14.62 -9.98
C VAL A 53 -2.29 15.09 -10.78
N LEU A 54 -2.46 16.42 -10.93
CA LEU A 54 -3.53 16.98 -11.75
C LEU A 54 -3.43 16.55 -13.22
N LYS A 55 -2.21 16.53 -13.79
CA LYS A 55 -1.98 16.05 -15.15
C LYS A 55 -2.34 14.56 -15.30
N LEU A 56 -1.93 13.72 -14.36
CA LEU A 56 -2.26 12.29 -14.38
C LEU A 56 -3.77 12.06 -14.26
N ASN A 57 -4.47 12.84 -13.43
CA ASN A 57 -5.94 12.81 -13.35
C ASN A 57 -6.61 13.14 -14.68
N GLN A 58 -6.06 14.08 -15.45
CA GLN A 58 -6.57 14.42 -16.77
C GLN A 58 -6.23 13.36 -17.82
N GLU A 59 -5.00 12.85 -17.83
CA GLU A 59 -4.51 11.86 -18.79
C GLU A 59 -5.26 10.53 -18.67
N TYR A 60 -5.59 10.12 -17.43
CA TYR A 60 -6.29 8.87 -17.14
C TYR A 60 -7.78 9.07 -16.80
N ALA A 61 -8.38 10.23 -17.13
CA ALA A 61 -9.76 10.55 -16.75
C ALA A 61 -10.77 9.46 -17.13
N ASN A 62 -10.75 9.00 -18.39
CA ASN A 62 -11.63 7.93 -18.86
C ASN A 62 -11.36 6.59 -18.15
N PHE A 63 -10.10 6.28 -17.86
CA PHE A 63 -9.75 5.07 -17.12
C PHE A 63 -10.34 5.11 -15.71
N PHE A 64 -10.18 6.24 -15.02
CA PHE A 64 -10.71 6.44 -13.69
C PHE A 64 -12.24 6.39 -13.64
N GLU A 65 -12.92 6.96 -14.63
CA GLU A 65 -14.38 6.86 -14.75
C GLU A 65 -14.83 5.40 -14.84
N VAL A 66 -14.23 4.63 -15.76
CA VAL A 66 -14.58 3.21 -15.94
C VAL A 66 -14.29 2.39 -14.69
N VAL A 67 -13.13 2.57 -14.06
CA VAL A 67 -12.80 1.85 -12.82
C VAL A 67 -13.76 2.25 -11.70
N SER A 68 -14.14 3.53 -11.60
CA SER A 68 -15.11 4.03 -10.60
C SER A 68 -16.44 3.29 -10.69
N GLU A 69 -16.92 3.02 -11.91
CA GLU A 69 -18.14 2.24 -12.12
C GLU A 69 -18.00 0.78 -11.68
N LYS A 70 -16.82 0.17 -11.85
CA LYS A 70 -16.55 -1.22 -11.45
C LYS A 70 -16.46 -1.37 -9.93
N VAL A 71 -15.83 -0.42 -9.24
CA VAL A 71 -15.62 -0.49 -7.78
C VAL A 71 -16.69 0.23 -6.97
N LYS A 72 -17.59 0.98 -7.61
CA LYS A 72 -18.64 1.80 -6.98
C LYS A 72 -18.07 2.83 -5.99
N LEU A 73 -16.91 3.39 -6.33
CA LEU A 73 -16.21 4.44 -5.59
C LEU A 73 -15.68 5.46 -6.60
N HIS A 74 -15.60 6.73 -6.21
CA HIS A 74 -14.93 7.73 -7.06
C HIS A 74 -13.42 7.46 -7.03
N VAL A 75 -12.83 7.12 -8.17
CA VAL A 75 -11.40 6.81 -8.31
C VAL A 75 -10.67 7.98 -8.96
N THR A 76 -9.51 8.32 -8.43
CA THR A 76 -8.55 9.28 -8.98
C THR A 76 -7.13 8.83 -8.62
N MET A 77 -6.11 9.59 -9.05
CA MET A 77 -4.74 9.35 -8.58
C MET A 77 -4.60 9.43 -7.05
N THR A 78 -5.41 10.22 -6.35
CA THR A 78 -5.22 10.41 -4.90
C THR A 78 -5.58 9.17 -4.08
N ASN A 79 -6.43 8.29 -4.63
CA ASN A 79 -6.85 7.06 -3.98
C ASN A 79 -6.55 5.78 -4.77
N ILE A 80 -5.77 5.86 -5.85
CA ILE A 80 -5.47 4.71 -6.70
C ILE A 80 -4.69 3.61 -5.95
N ALA A 81 -3.82 3.98 -5.01
CA ALA A 81 -3.10 3.04 -4.15
C ALA A 81 -4.01 2.20 -3.25
N TYR A 82 -5.15 2.76 -2.82
CA TYR A 82 -6.17 2.01 -2.08
C TYR A 82 -6.82 0.94 -2.96
N ILE A 83 -7.16 1.29 -4.20
CA ILE A 83 -7.73 0.34 -5.17
C ILE A 83 -6.73 -0.78 -5.50
N ALA A 84 -5.45 -0.44 -5.72
CA ALA A 84 -4.38 -1.42 -5.90
C ALA A 84 -4.26 -2.38 -4.71
N SER A 85 -4.30 -1.85 -3.49
CA SER A 85 -4.24 -2.66 -2.27
C SER A 85 -5.44 -3.61 -2.13
N MET A 86 -6.64 -3.15 -2.49
CA MET A 86 -7.83 -4.02 -2.53
C MET A 86 -7.69 -5.15 -3.55
N LEU A 87 -7.17 -4.86 -4.75
CA LEU A 87 -6.96 -5.88 -5.77
C LEU A 87 -5.88 -6.89 -5.36
N THR A 88 -4.77 -6.41 -4.78
CA THR A 88 -3.71 -7.26 -4.24
C THR A 88 -4.22 -8.17 -3.13
N TYR A 89 -5.06 -7.65 -2.23
CA TYR A 89 -5.68 -8.46 -1.19
C TYR A 89 -6.55 -9.58 -1.78
N LYS A 90 -7.41 -9.24 -2.75
CA LYS A 90 -8.29 -10.21 -3.41
C LYS A 90 -7.53 -11.25 -4.24
N GLU A 91 -6.40 -10.88 -4.84
CA GLU A 91 -5.54 -11.83 -5.55
C GLU A 91 -4.98 -12.91 -4.62
N ARG A 92 -4.62 -12.54 -3.38
CA ARG A 92 -4.15 -13.49 -2.37
C ARG A 92 -5.22 -14.45 -1.87
N THR A 93 -6.50 -14.06 -1.97
CA THR A 93 -7.63 -14.92 -1.60
C THR A 93 -8.27 -15.62 -2.79
N ASP A 94 -7.69 -15.48 -3.99
CA ASP A 94 -8.25 -15.95 -5.28
C ASP A 94 -9.66 -15.39 -5.63
N ASP A 95 -10.02 -14.25 -5.03
CA ASP A 95 -11.29 -13.53 -5.23
C ASP A 95 -11.16 -12.30 -6.12
N ILE A 96 -10.10 -12.22 -6.94
CA ILE A 96 -9.90 -11.06 -7.80
C ILE A 96 -11.02 -10.94 -8.84
N PRO A 97 -11.64 -9.76 -9.00
CA PRO A 97 -12.75 -9.61 -9.94
C PRO A 97 -12.32 -9.87 -11.39
N HIS A 98 -13.17 -10.53 -12.17
CA HIS A 98 -12.89 -10.84 -13.59
C HIS A 98 -12.47 -9.59 -14.39
N TRP A 99 -13.17 -8.46 -14.18
CA TRP A 99 -12.87 -7.21 -14.89
C TRP A 99 -11.44 -6.71 -14.65
N ALA A 100 -10.82 -7.01 -13.51
CA ALA A 100 -9.45 -6.57 -13.22
C ALA A 100 -8.44 -7.26 -14.15
N ARG A 101 -8.74 -8.49 -14.58
CA ARG A 101 -7.94 -9.29 -15.52
C ARG A 101 -8.24 -8.96 -16.98
N GLU A 102 -9.31 -8.20 -17.26
CA GLU A 102 -9.64 -7.76 -18.62
C GLU A 102 -8.65 -6.71 -19.10
N LYS A 103 -8.44 -6.68 -20.42
CA LYS A 103 -7.63 -5.67 -21.10
C LYS A 103 -8.37 -4.34 -21.14
N TYR A 104 -7.73 -3.26 -20.68
CA TYR A 104 -8.22 -1.89 -20.89
C TYR A 104 -7.80 -1.36 -22.26
N ASN A 105 -6.56 -1.65 -22.65
CA ASN A 105 -6.01 -1.34 -23.97
C ASN A 105 -5.38 -2.61 -24.57
N THR A 106 -4.71 -2.50 -25.72
CA THR A 106 -4.14 -3.67 -26.41
C THR A 106 -3.03 -4.36 -25.62
N THR A 107 -2.34 -3.62 -24.75
CA THR A 107 -1.12 -4.04 -24.04
C THR A 107 -1.37 -4.47 -22.59
N ASP A 108 -2.26 -3.79 -21.88
CA ASP A 108 -2.37 -3.83 -20.43
C ASP A 108 -3.77 -4.13 -19.90
N THR A 109 -3.81 -4.87 -18.80
CA THR A 109 -5.03 -5.14 -18.03
C THR A 109 -5.36 -3.98 -17.10
N TYR A 110 -6.61 -3.90 -16.64
CA TYR A 110 -7.00 -2.93 -15.61
C TYR A 110 -6.13 -3.05 -14.35
N GLN A 111 -5.88 -4.27 -13.87
CA GLN A 111 -5.03 -4.52 -12.71
C GLN A 111 -3.63 -3.98 -12.90
N ASN A 112 -3.00 -4.22 -14.06
CA ASN A 112 -1.64 -3.76 -14.34
C ASN A 112 -1.56 -2.22 -14.31
N ILE A 113 -2.50 -1.54 -14.98
CA ILE A 113 -2.54 -0.07 -15.00
C ILE A 113 -2.76 0.48 -13.59
N ILE A 114 -3.69 -0.10 -12.81
CA ILE A 114 -3.95 0.32 -11.42
C ILE A 114 -2.69 0.17 -10.57
N HIS A 115 -1.96 -0.95 -10.68
CA HIS A 115 -0.74 -1.17 -9.93
C HIS A 115 0.39 -0.21 -10.35
N SER A 116 0.56 0.05 -11.65
CA SER A 116 1.55 1.03 -12.13
C SER A 116 1.24 2.46 -11.65
N LEU A 117 -0.03 2.87 -11.67
CA LEU A 117 -0.44 4.17 -11.15
C LEU A 117 -0.27 4.27 -9.63
N ALA A 118 -0.51 3.19 -8.90
CA ALA A 118 -0.24 3.13 -7.46
C ALA A 118 1.26 3.20 -7.12
N GLU A 119 2.12 2.60 -7.95
CA GLU A 119 3.57 2.74 -7.81
C GLU A 119 4.03 4.19 -8.06
N ILE A 120 3.47 4.85 -9.08
CA ILE A 120 3.71 6.28 -9.32
C ILE A 120 3.27 7.12 -8.11
N ASP A 121 2.06 6.88 -7.58
CA ASP A 121 1.55 7.56 -6.39
C ASP A 121 2.47 7.37 -5.17
N TYR A 122 2.94 6.14 -4.94
CA TYR A 122 3.90 5.83 -3.88
C TYR A 122 5.21 6.62 -4.07
N ASN A 123 5.75 6.63 -5.29
CA ASN A 123 7.00 7.32 -5.58
C ASN A 123 6.88 8.84 -5.38
N LEU A 124 5.75 9.44 -5.76
CA LEU A 124 5.49 10.86 -5.54
C LEU A 124 5.44 11.22 -4.04
N LYS A 125 4.89 10.34 -3.21
CA LYS A 125 4.74 10.57 -1.76
C LYS A 125 5.99 10.27 -0.96
N TYR A 126 6.63 9.14 -1.21
CA TYR A 126 7.58 8.57 -0.24
C TYR A 126 9.03 8.56 -0.71
N VAL A 127 9.30 8.69 -2.02
CA VAL A 127 10.68 8.69 -2.54
C VAL A 127 11.34 10.08 -2.45
N ASN A 128 10.59 11.11 -2.05
CA ASN A 128 11.17 12.41 -1.77
C ASN A 128 12.03 12.41 -0.49
N ALA A 129 13.16 13.12 -0.55
CA ALA A 129 14.12 13.27 0.55
C ALA A 129 13.51 13.84 1.85
N ILE A 130 12.37 14.53 1.81
CA ILE A 130 11.68 15.03 3.02
C ILE A 130 11.10 13.85 3.81
N VAL A 131 10.33 12.98 3.14
CA VAL A 131 9.70 11.82 3.76
C VAL A 131 10.76 10.79 4.14
N ALA A 132 11.75 10.56 3.27
CA ALA A 132 12.87 9.68 3.58
C ALA A 132 13.66 10.14 4.83
N ARG A 133 13.93 11.44 4.97
CA ARG A 133 14.62 11.99 6.16
C ARG A 133 13.80 11.91 7.42
N HIS A 134 12.48 12.11 7.36
CA HIS A 134 11.62 11.98 8.53
C HIS A 134 11.47 10.52 8.98
N HIS A 135 11.28 9.61 8.03
CA HIS A 135 11.21 8.17 8.29
C HIS A 135 12.49 7.57 8.87
N HIS A 136 13.66 7.97 8.34
CA HIS A 136 14.94 7.39 8.76
C HIS A 136 15.64 8.20 9.86
N GLY A 137 15.26 9.47 10.07
CA GLY A 137 15.80 10.33 11.13
C GLY A 137 15.44 9.83 12.52
N HIS A 138 14.20 9.36 12.73
CA HIS A 138 13.77 8.81 14.02
C HIS A 138 14.41 7.47 14.39
N VAL A 139 14.93 6.72 13.40
CA VAL A 139 15.64 5.45 13.64
C VAL A 139 16.99 5.67 14.33
N HIS A 140 17.58 6.88 14.21
CA HIS A 140 18.90 7.19 14.77
C HIS A 140 18.88 7.93 16.11
N GLU A 141 17.78 8.60 16.46
CA GLU A 141 17.68 9.32 17.75
C GLU A 141 17.26 8.42 18.92
N SER A 142 17.00 7.13 18.66
CA SER A 142 16.55 6.14 19.64
C SER A 142 17.65 5.17 20.12
N SER A 143 18.93 5.47 19.84
CA SER A 143 20.09 4.64 20.20
C SER A 143 20.97 5.25 21.28
#